data_AF-A0A6V7P3R9-F1
#
_entry.id   AF-A0A6V7P3R9-F1
#
_cell.length_a   1.000
_cell.length_b   1.000
_cell.length_c   1.000
_cell.angle_alpha   90.00
_cell.angle_beta   90.00
_cell.angle_gamma   90.00
#
_symmetry.space_group_name_H-M   'P 1'
#
loop_
_entity.id
_entity.type
_entity.pdbx_description
1 polymer ?
#
loop_
_entity_poly.entity_id
_entity_poly.type
_entity_poly.pdbx_seq_one_letter_code
_entity_poly.pdbx_strand_id
1 'polypeptide(L)'
;MEKEEATFASEFANEEEAARAALVSKFSNECRVSDGWGKRLAKAVKSGIEEAWDILDENRALINELDHNRDSETGDDLALNIALLGELNENMHRAADLYAGLSAALATAARKTKARKAKEADSESARPE
;
A
#
# COMPACT_ATOMS: atom_id res chain seq x y z
N MET A 1 9.95 -6.09 32.59
CA MET A 1 10.25 -5.00 31.65
C MET A 1 10.74 -5.52 30.32
N GLU A 2 12.02 -5.85 30.08
CA GLU A 2 12.49 -6.27 28.74
C GLU A 2 11.72 -7.47 28.15
N LYS A 3 11.38 -8.48 28.97
CA LYS A 3 10.60 -9.65 28.50
C LYS A 3 9.14 -9.34 28.17
N GLU A 4 8.53 -8.34 28.83
CA GLU A 4 7.14 -7.94 28.57
C GLU A 4 7.05 -7.06 27.33
N GLU A 5 8.04 -6.19 27.14
CA GLU A 5 8.19 -5.33 25.95
C GLU A 5 8.42 -6.15 24.68
N ALA A 6 9.27 -7.19 24.76
CA ALA A 6 9.50 -8.11 23.65
C ALA A 6 8.25 -8.93 23.28
N THR A 7 7.46 -9.38 24.26
CA THR A 7 6.17 -10.06 23.99
C THR A 7 5.18 -9.12 23.33
N PHE A 8 5.04 -7.88 23.82
CA PHE A 8 4.11 -6.90 23.26
C PHE A 8 4.50 -6.51 21.82
N ALA A 9 5.79 -6.30 21.56
CA ALA A 9 6.31 -6.04 20.21
C ALA A 9 6.03 -7.23 19.26
N SER A 10 6.18 -8.47 19.73
CA SER A 10 5.89 -9.67 18.93
C SER A 10 4.39 -9.86 18.66
N GLU A 11 3.54 -9.50 19.62
CA GLU A 11 2.09 -9.62 19.51
C GLU A 11 1.53 -8.59 18.53
N PHE A 12 2.03 -7.34 18.60
CA PHE A 12 1.71 -6.29 17.63
C PHE A 12 2.17 -6.62 16.21
N ALA A 13 3.37 -7.18 16.05
CA ALA A 13 3.87 -7.61 14.75
C ALA A 13 3.01 -8.73 14.13
N ASN A 14 2.54 -9.67 14.95
CA ASN A 14 1.64 -10.74 14.50
C ASN A 14 0.25 -10.20 14.11
N GLU A 15 -0.29 -9.22 14.83
CA GLU A 15 -1.55 -8.57 14.48
C GLU A 15 -1.46 -7.78 13.17
N GLU A 16 -0.33 -7.12 12.93
CA GLU A 16 -0.07 -6.36 11.72
C GLU A 16 0.09 -7.26 10.49
N GLU A 17 0.83 -8.36 10.61
CA GLU A 17 0.95 -9.36 9.55
C GLU A 17 -0.41 -10.03 9.25
N ALA A 18 -1.21 -10.30 10.27
CA ALA A 18 -2.58 -10.81 10.11
C ALA A 18 -3.49 -9.78 9.42
N ALA A 19 -3.38 -8.49 9.76
CA ALA A 19 -4.14 -7.42 9.12
C ALA A 19 -3.75 -7.25 7.64
N ARG A 20 -2.46 -7.36 7.32
CA ARG A 20 -1.93 -7.37 5.95
C ARG A 20 -2.52 -8.53 5.14
N ALA A 21 -2.44 -9.75 5.67
CA ALA A 21 -2.99 -10.94 5.03
C ALA A 21 -4.52 -10.82 4.83
N ALA A 22 -5.25 -10.29 5.81
CA ALA A 22 -6.68 -10.08 5.73
C ALA A 22 -7.05 -9.07 4.64
N LEU A 23 -6.32 -7.95 4.53
CA LEU A 23 -6.58 -6.91 3.54
C LEU A 23 -6.32 -7.40 2.11
N VAL A 24 -5.22 -8.12 1.89
CA VAL A 24 -4.89 -8.74 0.60
C VAL A 24 -5.90 -9.82 0.20
N SER A 25 -6.32 -10.65 1.15
CA SER A 25 -7.36 -11.67 0.95
C SER A 25 -8.71 -11.04 0.61
N LYS A 26 -9.12 -10.00 1.35
CA LYS A 26 -10.36 -9.25 1.09
C LYS A 26 -10.35 -8.63 -0.31
N PHE A 27 -9.25 -8.00 -0.69
CA PHE A 27 -9.09 -7.41 -2.01
C PHE A 27 -9.18 -8.46 -3.14
N SER A 28 -8.57 -9.63 -2.96
CA SER A 28 -8.66 -10.74 -3.94
C SER A 28 -10.09 -11.29 -4.06
N ASN A 29 -10.83 -11.36 -2.96
CA ASN A 29 -12.21 -11.85 -2.95
C ASN A 29 -13.20 -10.84 -3.58
N GLU A 30 -13.00 -9.53 -3.35
CA GLU A 30 -13.83 -8.47 -3.94
C GLU A 30 -13.51 -8.24 -5.43
N CYS A 31 -12.25 -8.47 -5.84
CA CYS A 31 -11.85 -8.46 -7.26
C CYS A 31 -12.25 -9.75 -8.00
N ARG A 32 -13.55 -10.08 -8.06
CA ARG A 32 -14.08 -11.11 -8.99
C ARG A 32 -14.02 -10.62 -10.44
N VAL A 33 -12.82 -10.56 -11.02
CA VAL A 33 -12.65 -10.06 -12.39
C VAL A 33 -12.79 -11.19 -13.41
N SER A 34 -13.83 -11.07 -14.24
CA SER A 34 -14.19 -12.00 -15.30
C SER A 34 -13.22 -12.02 -16.49
N ASP A 35 -12.36 -11.02 -16.69
CA ASP A 35 -11.53 -10.86 -17.88
C ASP A 35 -10.02 -10.72 -17.58
N GLY A 36 -9.18 -10.98 -18.59
CA GLY A 36 -7.72 -10.99 -18.45
C GLY A 36 -7.14 -9.63 -18.06
N TRP A 37 -7.83 -8.53 -18.35
CA TRP A 37 -7.34 -7.19 -18.03
C TRP A 37 -7.58 -6.82 -16.56
N GLY A 38 -8.76 -7.10 -15.99
CA GLY A 38 -8.93 -6.80 -14.57
C GLY A 38 -8.23 -7.80 -13.64
N LYS A 39 -7.90 -9.02 -14.09
CA LYS A 39 -6.92 -9.87 -13.36
C LYS A 39 -5.55 -9.19 -13.23
N ARG A 40 -5.09 -8.51 -14.29
CA ARG A 40 -3.83 -7.74 -14.26
C ARG A 40 -3.93 -6.51 -13.36
N LEU A 41 -5.07 -5.82 -13.38
CA LEU A 41 -5.33 -4.72 -12.46
C LEU A 41 -5.32 -5.19 -10.99
N ALA A 42 -6.02 -6.29 -10.68
CA ALA A 42 -6.05 -6.84 -9.33
C ALA A 42 -4.64 -7.22 -8.85
N LYS A 43 -3.83 -7.82 -9.71
CA LYS A 43 -2.41 -8.10 -9.41
C LYS A 43 -1.60 -6.83 -9.16
N ALA A 44 -1.77 -5.80 -10.00
CA ALA A 44 -1.05 -4.53 -9.84
C ALA A 44 -1.44 -3.81 -8.55
N VAL A 45 -2.73 -3.80 -8.20
CA VAL A 45 -3.20 -3.19 -6.95
C VAL A 45 -2.74 -3.99 -5.74
N LYS A 46 -2.79 -5.32 -5.77
CA LYS A 46 -2.24 -6.17 -4.71
C LYS A 46 -0.77 -5.86 -4.45
N SER A 47 0.05 -5.90 -5.51
CA SER A 47 1.49 -5.65 -5.41
C SER A 47 1.81 -4.25 -4.92
N GLY A 48 1.08 -3.24 -5.41
CA GLY A 48 1.31 -1.86 -4.98
C GLY A 48 0.88 -1.64 -3.53
N ILE A 49 -0.19 -2.30 -3.06
CA ILE A 49 -0.55 -2.27 -1.64
C ILE A 49 0.58 -2.89 -0.80
N GLU A 50 1.06 -4.09 -1.14
CA GLU A 50 2.17 -4.75 -0.44
C GLU A 50 3.41 -3.86 -0.36
N GLU A 51 3.80 -3.24 -1.47
CA GLU A 51 4.95 -2.32 -1.53
C GLU A 51 4.72 -1.03 -0.72
N ALA A 52 3.50 -0.48 -0.69
CA ALA A 52 3.16 0.65 0.18
C ALA A 52 3.31 0.31 1.67
N TRP A 53 2.91 -0.90 2.06
CA TRP A 53 3.04 -1.40 3.41
C TRP A 53 4.51 -1.53 3.82
N ASP A 54 5.36 -2.07 2.94
CA ASP A 54 6.81 -2.21 3.21
C ASP A 54 7.47 -0.83 3.42
N ILE A 55 7.12 0.17 2.62
CA ILE A 55 7.60 1.55 2.78
C ILE A 55 7.16 2.14 4.13
N LEU A 56 5.93 1.86 4.59
CA LEU A 56 5.43 2.37 5.86
C LEU A 56 6.08 1.69 7.07
N ASP A 57 6.42 0.40 6.98
CA ASP A 57 7.22 -0.28 8.01
C ASP A 57 8.61 0.31 8.12
N GLU A 58 9.24 0.57 6.98
CA GLU A 58 10.56 1.21 6.92
C GLU A 58 10.50 2.60 7.58
N ASN A 59 9.48 3.40 7.27
CA ASN A 59 9.25 4.69 7.93
C ASN A 59 9.07 4.55 9.45
N ARG A 60 8.36 3.52 9.90
CA ARG A 60 8.16 3.27 11.33
C ARG A 60 9.48 2.92 12.03
N ALA A 61 10.31 2.10 11.41
CA ALA A 61 11.64 1.75 11.95
C ALA A 61 12.55 3.00 12.04
N LEU A 62 12.60 3.80 10.97
CA LEU A 62 13.38 5.04 10.92
C LEU A 62 12.93 6.06 11.98
N ILE A 63 11.62 6.21 12.20
CA ILE A 63 11.08 7.10 13.25
C ILE A 63 11.47 6.61 14.64
N ASN A 64 11.38 5.30 14.91
CA ASN A 64 11.80 4.75 16.20
C ASN A 64 13.30 4.98 16.45
N GLU A 65 14.13 4.86 15.42
CA GLU A 65 15.57 5.13 15.52
C GLU A 65 15.84 6.63 15.73
N LEU A 66 15.10 7.51 15.05
CA LEU A 66 15.15 8.95 15.26
C LEU A 66 14.78 9.34 16.70
N ASP A 67 13.74 8.72 17.26
CA ASP A 67 13.31 8.95 18.64
C ASP A 67 14.37 8.46 19.65
N HIS A 68 14.98 7.29 19.41
CA HIS A 68 16.08 6.78 20.24
C HIS A 68 17.30 7.71 20.21
N ASN A 69 17.68 8.16 19.02
CA ASN A 69 18.79 9.10 18.79
C ASN A 69 18.54 10.50 19.37
N ARG A 70 17.26 10.90 19.54
CA ARG A 70 16.92 12.13 20.23
C ARG A 70 17.12 12.00 21.73
N ASP A 71 16.79 10.84 22.28
CA ASP A 71 16.84 10.58 23.73
C ASP A 71 18.28 10.29 24.22
N SER A 72 19.21 9.93 23.34
CA SER A 72 20.64 9.72 23.65
C SER A 72 21.46 11.02 23.79
N GLU A 73 20.96 12.14 23.27
CA GLU A 73 21.58 13.49 23.33
C GLU A 73 23.06 13.57 22.87
N THR A 74 23.55 12.61 22.07
CA THR A 74 24.94 12.62 21.56
C THR A 74 25.06 13.38 20.22
N GLY A 75 26.15 14.13 20.05
CA GLY A 75 26.34 15.00 18.87
C GLY A 75 26.46 14.25 17.53
N ASP A 76 26.91 13.00 17.55
CA ASP A 76 26.97 12.13 16.37
C ASP A 76 25.56 11.69 15.90
N ASP A 77 24.59 11.69 16.80
CA ASP A 77 23.20 11.30 16.52
C ASP A 77 22.49 12.33 15.64
N LEU A 78 22.94 13.59 15.63
CA LEU A 78 22.37 14.61 14.74
C LEU A 78 22.68 14.31 13.26
N ALA A 79 23.87 13.80 12.95
CA ALA A 79 24.23 13.42 11.59
C ALA A 79 23.45 12.18 11.13
N LEU A 80 23.25 11.21 12.03
CA LEU A 80 22.39 10.05 11.80
C LEU A 80 20.93 10.48 11.61
N ASN A 81 20.42 11.40 12.42
CA ASN A 81 19.06 11.93 12.30
C ASN A 81 18.81 12.61 10.96
N ILE A 82 19.79 13.34 10.42
CA ILE A 82 19.68 13.94 9.08
C ILE A 82 19.62 12.85 8.00
N ALA A 83 20.41 11.78 8.13
CA ALA A 83 20.39 10.65 7.20
C ALA A 83 19.03 9.91 7.25
N LEU A 84 18.53 9.60 8.46
CA LEU A 84 17.24 8.95 8.67
C LEU A 84 16.07 9.78 8.14
N LEU A 85 16.10 11.11 8.34
CA LEU A 85 15.10 12.03 7.76
C LEU A 85 15.17 12.08 6.23
N GLY A 86 16.38 11.99 5.66
CA GLY A 86 16.58 11.88 4.22
C GLY A 86 15.93 10.62 3.64
N GLU A 87 16.13 9.49 4.32
CA GLU A 87 15.54 8.20 3.95
C GLU A 87 14.01 8.20 4.12
N LEU A 88 13.51 8.77 5.22
CA LEU A 88 12.07 8.98 5.44
C LEU A 88 11.45 9.82 4.32
N ASN A 89 12.12 10.89 3.89
CA ASN A 89 11.61 11.75 2.83
C ASN A 89 11.60 11.05 1.47
N GLU A 90 12.63 10.27 1.16
CA GLU A 90 12.66 9.44 -0.05
C GLU A 90 11.52 8.42 -0.04
N ASN A 91 11.26 7.79 1.10
CA ASN A 91 10.14 6.85 1.29
C ASN A 91 8.79 7.52 1.05
N MET A 92 8.60 8.73 1.53
CA MET A 92 7.38 9.51 1.27
C MET A 92 7.20 9.81 -0.22
N HIS A 93 8.28 10.10 -0.96
CA HIS A 93 8.23 10.26 -2.42
C HIS A 93 7.87 8.94 -3.12
N ARG A 94 8.51 7.82 -2.75
CA ARG A 94 8.20 6.49 -3.28
C ARG A 94 6.74 6.10 -3.05
N ALA A 95 6.22 6.33 -1.85
CA ALA A 95 4.81 6.08 -1.52
C ALA A 95 3.88 6.95 -2.37
N ALA A 96 4.18 8.25 -2.53
CA ALA A 96 3.37 9.15 -3.34
C ALA A 96 3.30 8.72 -4.81
N ASP A 97 4.44 8.34 -5.41
CA ASP A 97 4.52 7.86 -6.78
C ASP A 97 3.76 6.55 -6.98
N LEU A 98 3.89 5.63 -6.03
CA LEU A 98 3.16 4.37 -6.03
C LEU A 98 1.64 4.58 -5.96
N TYR A 99 1.17 5.46 -5.07
CA TYR A 99 -0.26 5.78 -4.99
C TYR A 99 -0.76 6.50 -6.26
N ALA A 100 0.06 7.37 -6.86
CA ALA A 100 -0.26 8.00 -8.14
C ALA A 100 -0.44 6.94 -9.25
N GLY A 101 0.48 5.98 -9.35
CA GLY A 101 0.40 4.87 -10.31
C GLY A 101 -0.84 4.00 -10.13
N LEU A 102 -1.14 3.62 -8.88
CA LEU A 102 -2.34 2.85 -8.53
C LEU A 102 -3.63 3.60 -8.86
N SER A 103 -3.70 4.89 -8.51
CA SER A 103 -4.86 5.72 -8.78
C SER A 103 -5.13 5.86 -10.28
N ALA A 104 -4.08 6.04 -11.10
CA ALA A 104 -4.18 6.15 -12.55
C ALA A 104 -4.65 4.82 -13.19
N ALA A 105 -4.14 3.68 -12.70
CA ALA A 105 -4.57 2.36 -13.14
C ALA A 105 -6.06 2.12 -12.84
N LEU A 106 -6.53 2.51 -11.65
CA LEU A 106 -7.93 2.39 -11.25
C LEU A 106 -8.84 3.38 -12.02
N ALA A 107 -8.40 4.61 -12.25
CA ALA A 107 -9.15 5.57 -13.07
C ALA A 107 -9.34 5.06 -14.51
N THR A 108 -8.30 4.46 -15.08
CA THR A 108 -8.38 3.79 -16.39
C THR A 108 -9.37 2.63 -16.36
N ALA A 109 -9.42 1.88 -15.26
CA ALA A 109 -10.40 0.82 -15.04
C ALA A 109 -11.84 1.30 -15.13
N ALA A 110 -12.15 2.32 -14.33
CA ALA A 110 -13.48 2.88 -14.25
C ALA A 110 -13.96 3.44 -15.60
N ARG A 111 -13.05 4.01 -16.40
CA ARG A 111 -13.37 4.49 -17.76
C ARG A 111 -13.70 3.33 -18.70
N LYS A 112 -12.91 2.24 -18.67
CA LYS A 112 -13.17 1.05 -19.50
C LYS A 112 -14.49 0.37 -19.17
N THR A 113 -14.82 0.23 -17.88
CA THR A 113 -16.10 -0.36 -17.48
C THR A 113 -17.29 0.49 -17.89
N LYS A 114 -17.20 1.82 -17.76
CA LYS A 114 -18.22 2.76 -18.27
C LYS A 114 -18.41 2.66 -19.79
N ALA A 115 -17.32 2.61 -20.55
CA ALA A 115 -17.38 2.47 -22.00
C ALA A 115 -18.01 1.13 -22.45
N ARG A 116 -17.74 0.04 -21.73
CA ARG A 116 -18.35 -1.27 -22.00
C ARG A 116 -19.86 -1.25 -21.77
N LYS A 117 -20.31 -0.68 -20.64
CA LYS A 117 -21.73 -0.53 -20.32
C LYS A 117 -22.49 0.33 -21.34
N ALA A 118 -21.86 1.38 -21.86
CA ALA A 118 -22.44 2.21 -22.91
C ALA A 118 -22.63 1.45 -24.23
N LYS A 119 -21.69 0.57 -24.60
CA LYS A 119 -21.80 -0.27 -25.80
C LYS A 119 -22.84 -1.38 -25.67
N GLU A 120 -23.00 -1.98 -24.48
CA GLU A 120 -24.07 -2.97 -24.22
C GLU A 120 -25.46 -2.32 -24.35
N ALA A 121 -25.66 -1.11 -23.83
CA ALA A 121 -26.93 -0.39 -23.93
C ALA A 121 -27.33 -0.03 -25.38
N ASP A 122 -26.35 0.31 -26.22
CA ASP A 122 -26.58 0.65 -27.64
C ASP A 122 -26.91 -0.61 -28.47
N SER A 123 -26.35 -1.77 -28.10
CA SER A 123 -26.65 -3.06 -28.76
C SER A 123 -28.02 -3.66 -28.37
N GLU A 124 -28.50 -3.41 -27.16
CA GLU A 124 -29.82 -3.86 -26.69
C GLU A 124 -30.95 -3.07 -27.38
N SER A 125 -30.73 -1.77 -27.67
CA SER A 125 -31.68 -0.91 -28.39
C SER A 125 -31.81 -1.24 -29.89
N ALA A 126 -30.88 -2.02 -30.46
CA ALA A 126 -30.83 -2.31 -31.89
C ALA A 126 -31.46 -3.67 -32.28
N ARG A 127 -32.06 -4.39 -31.32
CA ARG A 127 -32.67 -5.70 -31.54
C ARG A 127 -34.15 -5.53 -31.93
N PRO A 128 -34.57 -5.85 -33.17
CA PRO A 128 -35.98 -5.75 -33.56
C PRO A 128 -36.78 -6.89 -32.91
N GLU A 129 -38.02 -6.57 -32.50
CA GLU A 129 -39.05 -7.51 -31.98
C GLU A 129 -39.47 -8.57 -33.01
#